data_AF-B4XL17-F1
#
_entry.id   AF-B4XL17-F1
#
_cell.length_a   1.000
_cell.length_b   1.000
_cell.length_c   1.000
_cell.angle_alpha   90.00
_cell.angle_beta   90.00
_cell.angle_gamma   90.00
#
_symmetry.space_group_name_H-M   'P 1'
#
loop_
_entity.id
_entity.type
_entity.pdbx_description
1 polymer ?
#
loop_
_entity_poly.entity_id
_entity_poly.type
_entity_poly.pdbx_seq_one_letter_code
_entity_poly.pdbx_strand_id
1 'polypeptide(L)'
;STRLILNSKAQDTVLHLAAEMGSVEDLELEDVLKVGYQDIECVESGGPEPGVGCAGRGVITSINFLEENGAYDDVDYVSYDVLGDVVCGGFAMPIRENKAQEIYIVMS
;
A
#
# COMPACT_ATOMS: atom_id res chain seq x y z
N SER A 1 7.90 4.59 3.04
CA SER A 1 8.49 4.51 1.71
C SER A 1 9.41 3.31 1.67
N THR A 2 9.18 2.39 0.74
CA THR A 2 9.94 1.13 0.58
C THR A 2 11.31 1.32 -0.05
N ARG A 3 11.66 2.57 -0.38
CA ARG A 3 12.86 2.95 -1.16
C ARG A 3 14.17 2.37 -0.64
N LEU A 4 14.37 2.37 0.68
CA LEU A 4 15.59 1.86 1.31
C LEU A 4 15.64 0.33 1.32
N ILE A 5 14.48 -0.34 1.37
CA ILE A 5 14.36 -1.79 1.36
C ILE A 5 14.66 -2.32 -0.05
N LEU A 6 14.15 -1.62 -1.08
CA LEU A 6 14.33 -2.00 -2.48
C LEU A 6 15.63 -1.49 -3.12
N ASN A 7 16.36 -0.60 -2.45
CA ASN A 7 17.53 0.09 -3.01
C ASN A 7 17.26 0.71 -4.41
N SER A 8 16.04 1.22 -4.62
CA SER A 8 15.57 1.82 -5.87
C SER A 8 15.10 3.26 -5.62
N LYS A 9 14.79 4.06 -6.65
CA LYS A 9 14.28 5.44 -6.44
C LYS A 9 12.78 5.46 -6.14
N ALA A 10 12.01 4.67 -6.87
CA ALA A 10 10.57 4.49 -6.72
C ALA A 10 10.20 3.17 -7.41
N GLN A 11 9.29 2.41 -6.81
CA GLN A 11 8.59 1.34 -7.50
C GLN A 11 7.27 1.88 -8.05
N ASP A 12 6.75 1.23 -9.09
CA ASP A 12 5.42 1.52 -9.58
C ASP A 12 4.37 1.17 -8.52
N THR A 13 3.29 1.93 -8.50
CA THR A 13 2.28 1.84 -7.43
C THR A 13 1.05 1.09 -7.92
N VAL A 14 0.29 0.49 -7.00
CA VAL A 14 -0.96 -0.24 -7.32
C VAL A 14 -1.88 0.63 -8.17
N LEU A 15 -2.15 1.87 -7.75
CA LEU A 15 -3.03 2.76 -8.51
C LEU A 15 -2.45 3.21 -9.85
N HIS A 16 -1.12 3.31 -9.97
CA HIS A 16 -0.49 3.66 -11.23
C HIS A 16 -0.62 2.53 -12.25
N LEU A 17 -0.26 1.31 -11.85
CA LEU A 17 -0.35 0.12 -12.70
C LEU A 17 -1.80 -0.20 -13.06
N ALA A 18 -2.74 -0.05 -12.12
CA ALA A 18 -4.17 -0.19 -12.39
C ALA A 18 -4.65 0.79 -13.47
N ALA A 19 -4.15 2.03 -13.46
CA ALA A 19 -4.51 3.02 -14.46
C ALA A 19 -3.91 2.70 -15.85
N GLU A 20 -2.75 2.05 -15.91
CA GLU A 20 -2.14 1.60 -17.15
C GLU A 20 -2.84 0.35 -17.74
N MET A 21 -3.25 -0.59 -16.87
CA MET A 21 -3.92 -1.82 -17.28
C MET A 21 -5.43 -1.64 -17.53
N GLY A 22 -6.04 -0.62 -16.91
CA GLY A 22 -7.43 -0.21 -17.11
C GLY A 22 -8.26 -0.27 -15.82
N SER A 23 -8.05 -1.29 -15.00
CA SER A 23 -8.70 -1.44 -13.69
C SER A 23 -7.80 -2.17 -12.69
N VAL A 24 -8.21 -2.20 -11.41
CA VAL A 24 -7.49 -2.94 -10.36
C VAL A 24 -7.73 -4.44 -10.48
N GLU A 25 -8.87 -4.81 -11.04
CA GLU A 25 -9.29 -6.19 -11.31
C GLU A 25 -8.47 -6.85 -12.43
N ASP A 26 -7.76 -6.05 -13.24
CA ASP A 26 -6.86 -6.53 -14.30
C ASP A 26 -5.40 -6.69 -13.82
N LEU A 27 -5.08 -6.33 -12.57
CA LEU A 27 -3.75 -6.48 -11.99
C LEU A 27 -3.53 -7.87 -11.40
N GLU A 28 -2.30 -8.36 -11.51
CA GLU A 28 -1.83 -9.53 -10.79
C GLU A 28 -0.91 -9.11 -9.64
N LEU A 29 -0.80 -9.94 -8.60
CA LEU A 29 0.01 -9.61 -7.41
C LEU A 29 1.49 -9.38 -7.76
N GLU A 30 2.01 -10.13 -8.74
CA GLU A 30 3.39 -10.03 -9.21
C GLU A 30 3.75 -8.69 -9.88
N ASP A 31 2.74 -7.97 -10.39
CA ASP A 31 2.93 -6.66 -11.01
C ASP A 31 3.37 -5.63 -9.96
N VAL A 32 2.73 -5.66 -8.79
CA VAL A 32 2.86 -4.64 -7.74
C VAL A 32 3.82 -5.04 -6.62
N LEU A 33 4.01 -6.34 -6.37
CA LEU A 33 4.82 -6.85 -5.28
C LEU A 33 6.28 -6.96 -5.71
N LYS A 34 7.17 -6.29 -4.98
CA LYS A 34 8.62 -6.37 -5.19
C LYS A 34 9.30 -6.87 -3.93
N VAL A 35 10.21 -7.82 -4.10
CA VAL A 35 11.01 -8.37 -3.00
C VAL A 35 12.31 -7.59 -2.86
N GLY A 36 12.59 -7.09 -1.65
CA GLY A 36 13.77 -6.28 -1.33
C GLY A 36 14.77 -6.95 -0.39
N TYR A 37 15.44 -6.13 0.42
CA TYR A 37 16.38 -6.60 1.44
C TYR A 37 15.74 -7.63 2.37
N GLN A 38 16.46 -8.74 2.63
CA GLN A 38 16.00 -9.82 3.52
C GLN A 38 14.62 -10.37 3.18
N ASP A 39 14.34 -10.50 1.88
CA ASP A 39 13.07 -11.05 1.37
C ASP A 39 11.84 -10.25 1.83
N ILE A 40 12.01 -8.99 2.22
CA ILE A 40 10.88 -8.12 2.58
C ILE A 40 10.08 -7.78 1.33
N GLU A 41 8.83 -8.20 1.33
CA GLU A 41 7.85 -7.89 0.29
C GLU A 41 7.36 -6.46 0.43
N CYS A 42 7.44 -5.71 -0.67
CA CYS A 42 7.17 -4.29 -0.72
C CYS A 42 6.10 -3.98 -1.76
N VAL A 43 5.09 -3.21 -1.36
CA VAL A 43 4.05 -2.67 -2.26
C VAL A 43 3.84 -1.19 -1.92
N GLU A 44 3.58 -0.35 -2.92
CA GLU A 44 3.22 1.05 -2.73
C GLU A 44 1.80 1.28 -3.29
N SER A 45 0.89 1.78 -2.46
CA SER A 45 -0.51 2.03 -2.86
C SER A 45 -0.61 3.08 -3.97
N GLY A 46 0.22 4.12 -3.86
CA GLY A 46 0.13 5.29 -4.73
C GLY A 46 -1.01 6.21 -4.33
N GLY A 47 -1.25 7.22 -5.15
CA GLY A 47 -2.28 8.22 -4.90
C GLY A 47 -2.72 8.88 -6.20
N PRO A 48 -3.89 9.52 -6.20
CA PRO A 48 -4.36 10.26 -7.34
C PRO A 48 -3.45 11.47 -7.61
N GLU A 49 -3.54 12.01 -8.81
CA GLU A 49 -2.86 13.26 -9.16
C GLU A 49 -3.24 14.38 -8.17
N PRO A 50 -2.27 15.20 -7.72
CA PRO A 50 -2.53 16.26 -6.74
C PRO A 50 -3.71 17.16 -7.12
N GLY A 51 -4.69 17.24 -6.25
CA GLY A 51 -5.89 18.06 -6.45
C GLY A 51 -7.04 17.40 -7.22
N VAL A 52 -6.87 16.15 -7.68
CA VAL A 52 -7.88 15.45 -8.51
C VAL A 52 -8.69 14.40 -7.74
N GLY A 53 -8.09 13.73 -6.75
CA GLY A 53 -8.74 12.62 -6.05
C GLY A 53 -8.49 12.56 -4.54
N CYS A 54 -8.94 11.47 -3.93
CA CYS A 54 -8.73 11.18 -2.51
C CYS A 54 -7.66 10.09 -2.33
N ALA A 55 -6.50 10.45 -1.79
CA ALA A 55 -5.43 9.49 -1.47
C ALA A 55 -5.91 8.36 -0.54
N GLY A 56 -6.80 8.68 0.41
CA GLY A 56 -7.39 7.68 1.29
C GLY A 56 -8.21 6.60 0.57
N ARG A 57 -8.82 6.92 -0.59
CA ARG A 57 -9.51 5.90 -1.40
C ARG A 57 -8.52 4.95 -2.06
N GLY A 58 -7.34 5.45 -2.45
CA GLY A 58 -6.25 4.63 -2.99
C GLY A 58 -5.76 3.59 -2.00
N VAL A 59 -5.59 4.00 -0.73
CA VAL A 59 -5.21 3.09 0.37
C VAL A 59 -6.22 1.96 0.52
N ILE A 60 -7.51 2.27 0.59
CA ILE A 60 -8.59 1.27 0.69
C ILE A 60 -8.52 0.29 -0.48
N THR A 61 -8.47 0.81 -1.71
CA THR A 61 -8.43 -0.01 -2.93
C THR A 61 -7.21 -0.92 -2.95
N SER A 62 -6.04 -0.43 -2.55
CA SER A 62 -4.81 -1.23 -2.56
C SER A 62 -4.82 -2.33 -1.50
N ILE A 63 -5.32 -2.03 -0.29
CA ILE A 63 -5.40 -3.02 0.79
C ILE A 63 -6.36 -4.15 0.41
N ASN A 64 -7.53 -3.80 -0.15
CA ASN A 64 -8.50 -4.80 -0.59
C ASN A 64 -7.94 -5.67 -1.70
N PHE A 65 -7.29 -5.08 -2.70
CA PHE A 65 -6.61 -5.82 -3.78
C PHE A 65 -5.59 -6.82 -3.22
N LEU A 66 -4.73 -6.39 -2.29
CA LEU A 66 -3.71 -7.27 -1.70
C LEU A 66 -4.33 -8.42 -0.91
N GLU A 67 -5.40 -8.16 -0.16
CA GLU A 67 -6.12 -9.17 0.60
C GLU A 67 -6.80 -10.20 -0.31
N GLU A 68 -7.49 -9.74 -1.35
CA GLU A 68 -8.21 -10.59 -2.30
C GLU A 68 -7.27 -11.48 -3.13
N ASN A 69 -6.02 -11.03 -3.34
CA ASN A 69 -5.00 -11.76 -4.09
C ASN A 69 -4.02 -12.55 -3.20
N GLY A 70 -4.30 -12.71 -1.91
CA GLY A 70 -3.53 -13.61 -1.02
C GLY A 70 -2.15 -13.09 -0.61
N ALA A 71 -1.91 -11.78 -0.67
CA ALA A 71 -0.62 -11.19 -0.30
C ALA A 71 -0.23 -11.36 1.18
N TYR A 72 -1.16 -11.83 2.02
CA TYR A 72 -0.96 -11.95 3.47
C TYR A 72 -0.89 -13.41 3.96
N ASP A 73 -0.92 -14.40 3.06
CA ASP A 73 -1.10 -15.81 3.45
C ASP A 73 0.15 -16.45 4.09
N ASP A 74 1.36 -15.98 3.75
CA ASP A 74 2.64 -16.56 4.21
C ASP A 74 3.58 -15.50 4.81
N VAL A 75 3.02 -14.54 5.57
CA VAL A 75 3.79 -13.46 6.21
C VAL A 75 3.59 -13.46 7.73
N ASP A 76 4.69 -13.31 8.46
CA ASP A 76 4.66 -13.19 9.93
C ASP A 76 4.16 -11.81 10.38
N TYR A 77 4.48 -10.77 9.61
CA TYR A 77 4.17 -9.38 9.94
C TYR A 77 3.84 -8.57 8.67
N VAL A 78 2.82 -7.72 8.78
CA VAL A 78 2.48 -6.71 7.77
C VAL A 78 2.64 -5.33 8.40
N SER A 79 3.43 -4.46 7.77
CA SER A 79 3.64 -3.08 8.23
C SER A 79 3.01 -2.09 7.25
N TYR A 80 2.09 -1.27 7.74
CA TYR A 80 1.49 -0.18 6.99
C TYR A 80 2.18 1.15 7.35
N ASP A 81 2.93 1.72 6.41
CA ASP A 81 3.48 3.06 6.54
C ASP A 81 2.44 4.10 6.10
N VAL A 82 1.71 4.65 7.08
CA VAL A 82 0.55 5.52 6.85
C VAL A 82 0.90 6.98 7.14
N LEU A 83 0.43 7.89 6.27
CA LEU A 83 0.61 9.32 6.42
C LEU A 83 -0.12 9.86 7.67
N GLY A 84 0.63 10.50 8.57
CA GLY A 84 0.13 11.00 9.86
C GLY A 84 -0.39 12.44 9.85
N ASP A 85 -0.12 13.23 8.80
CA ASP A 85 -0.45 14.67 8.78
C ASP A 85 -1.96 14.93 8.65
N VAL A 86 -2.69 14.05 7.98
CA VAL A 86 -4.13 14.17 7.73
C VAL A 86 -4.79 12.82 7.92
N VAL A 87 -5.66 12.70 8.94
CA VAL A 87 -6.36 11.45 9.27
C VAL A 87 -7.78 11.49 8.72
N CYS A 88 -7.93 11.29 7.40
CA CYS A 88 -9.24 11.11 6.78
C CYS A 88 -9.71 9.65 6.90
N GLY A 89 -10.97 9.38 6.55
CA GLY A 89 -11.56 8.04 6.69
C GLY A 89 -10.81 6.93 5.93
N GLY A 90 -10.09 7.26 4.84
CA GLY A 90 -9.27 6.29 4.11
C GLY A 90 -7.93 5.97 4.79
N PHE A 91 -7.24 6.98 5.35
CA PHE A 91 -6.00 6.73 6.10
C PHE A 91 -6.26 6.03 7.44
N ALA A 92 -7.44 6.23 8.03
CA ALA A 92 -7.87 5.50 9.22
C ALA A 92 -8.37 4.07 8.93
N MET A 93 -8.49 3.66 7.65
CA MET A 93 -9.06 2.35 7.30
C MET A 93 -8.29 1.17 7.92
N PRO A 94 -6.94 1.12 7.92
CA PRO A 94 -6.22 0.00 8.55
C PRO A 94 -6.60 -0.22 10.02
N ILE A 95 -6.84 0.87 10.75
CA ILE A 95 -7.26 0.82 12.17
C ILE A 95 -8.75 0.48 12.26
N ARG A 96 -9.60 1.15 11.48
CA ARG A 96 -11.06 1.03 11.57
C ARG A 96 -11.57 -0.35 11.15
N GLU A 97 -10.91 -0.98 10.19
CA GLU A 97 -11.25 -2.31 9.67
C GLU A 97 -10.38 -3.42 10.26
N ASN A 98 -9.68 -3.10 11.36
CA ASN A 98 -8.91 -4.05 12.15
C ASN A 98 -7.83 -4.80 11.35
N LYS A 99 -7.28 -4.15 10.31
CA LYS A 99 -6.15 -4.64 9.50
C LYS A 99 -4.81 -4.42 10.20
N ALA A 100 -4.73 -3.42 11.07
CA ALA A 100 -3.59 -3.16 11.94
C ALA A 100 -4.02 -3.24 13.42
N GLN A 101 -3.46 -4.21 14.15
CA GLN A 101 -3.74 -4.44 15.57
C GLN A 101 -2.78 -3.65 16.49
N GLU A 102 -1.57 -3.36 16.01
CA GLU A 102 -0.56 -2.62 16.75
C GLU A 102 -0.24 -1.31 16.03
N ILE A 103 -0.26 -0.20 16.77
CA ILE A 103 -0.06 1.16 16.22
C ILE A 103 1.16 1.77 16.90
N TYR A 104 2.17 2.12 16.10
CA TYR A 104 3.38 2.79 16.56
C TYR A 104 3.44 4.20 15.98
N ILE A 105 3.56 5.22 16.85
CA ILE A 105 3.65 6.63 16.45
C ILE A 105 5.09 7.09 16.57
N VAL A 106 5.68 7.53 15.45
CA VAL A 106 7.04 8.06 15.40
C VAL A 106 7.02 9.56 15.73
N MET A 107 7.88 10.00 16.66
CA MET A 107 7.99 11.38 17.14
C MET A 107 9.45 11.75 17.44
N SER A 108 9.77 13.05 17.48
CA SER A 108 11.12 13.60 17.69
C SER A 108 11.16 14.63 18.81
#